data_AF-A0A2H1IFV4-F1
#
_entry.id   AF-A0A2H1IFV4-F1
#
_cell.length_a   1.000
_cell.length_b   1.000
_cell.length_c   1.000
_cell.angle_alpha   90.00
_cell.angle_beta   90.00
_cell.angle_gamma   90.00
#
_symmetry.space_group_name_H-M   'P 1'
#
loop_
_entity.id
_entity.type
_entity.pdbx_description
1 polymer ?
#
loop_
_entity_poly.entity_id
_entity_poly.type
_entity_poly.pdbx_seq_one_letter_code
_entity_poly.pdbx_strand_id
1 'polypeptide(L)'
;MTPSTFTSAEAVELAAVVRSGFVESRHIGSAVVLDPEGSPLISLGAPVVPGFTRSSLKPLQAIAAMNLGADISGTWAALATASHTCEAGHAEAVAGMLGSVGLSPADLHCPSAHPADGAFRRSLQEAGGDPKSALYFNCSGKHAAFLMAATAIGATTTNYLQPTHPVQAKVAEVVEAFAGESPAAVGTDGCGAPVFVLSLVGLARAIGRVVRLGSADPATADANPMTTSAAEPYASYASEARTLMDAVFAEPWAIEGHGKPNTTVIDRLGVFAKGGAEGVIVMATKSGYSVALKCLDGSSRATGLVALTLLQKAGALPDVDDELLDEVSAAITGPVTGGIDSEGRTAVVGRVIVGEDVARIRQEGESLMAIRRRIDPDEGRNALEMWVAHSDADAAPADRQTLATAVRFTLEELASRAEGNSVEVRVPPFGVTQCIPGPRHTRGTPPNVVETSAQVWLEIVTGQTEFSAALAEGSVDASGTRADISDFVPLYTSAELEGRR
;
A
#
# COMPACT_ATOMS: atom_id res chain seq x y z
N MET A 1 -3.79 13.95 -24.32
CA MET A 1 -2.60 13.77 -23.45
C MET A 1 -1.96 12.44 -23.82
N THR A 2 -0.63 12.35 -23.80
CA THR A 2 0.07 11.08 -24.01
C THR A 2 -0.18 10.15 -22.81
N PRO A 3 -0.55 8.88 -23.01
CA PRO A 3 -0.69 7.92 -21.91
C PRO A 3 0.62 7.87 -21.10
N SER A 4 0.54 8.11 -19.80
CA SER A 4 1.71 8.21 -18.93
C SER A 4 1.37 7.87 -17.48
N THR A 5 2.38 7.47 -16.72
CA THR A 5 2.30 7.33 -15.24
C THR A 5 2.19 8.71 -14.59
N PHE A 6 1.84 8.73 -13.30
CA PHE A 6 1.81 9.94 -12.48
C PHE A 6 3.15 10.72 -12.52
N THR A 7 3.06 12.03 -12.36
CA THR A 7 4.18 12.98 -12.36
C THR A 7 4.86 13.08 -11.00
N SER A 8 6.01 13.74 -10.93
CA SER A 8 6.69 14.01 -9.65
C SER A 8 5.89 14.89 -8.70
N ALA A 9 5.00 15.75 -9.23
CA ALA A 9 4.12 16.59 -8.41
C ALA A 9 2.98 15.79 -7.77
N GLU A 10 2.66 14.62 -8.32
CA GLU A 10 1.63 13.69 -7.85
C GLU A 10 2.23 12.56 -6.98
N ALA A 11 3.56 12.57 -6.79
CA ALA A 11 4.29 11.59 -6.00
C ALA A 11 4.58 12.13 -4.58
N VAL A 12 4.67 11.22 -3.62
CA VAL A 12 5.09 11.51 -2.24
C VAL A 12 6.41 10.80 -1.93
N GLU A 13 7.08 11.19 -0.86
CA GLU A 13 8.29 10.51 -0.41
C GLU A 13 7.99 9.20 0.31
N LEU A 14 8.35 8.09 -0.35
CA LEU A 14 8.15 6.75 0.19
C LEU A 14 9.31 6.32 1.09
N ALA A 15 10.55 6.65 0.71
CA ALA A 15 11.76 6.26 1.42
C ALA A 15 12.94 7.19 1.16
N ALA A 16 13.94 7.11 2.02
CA ALA A 16 15.22 7.78 1.84
C ALA A 16 16.40 6.81 2.06
N VAL A 17 17.49 7.02 1.34
CA VAL A 17 18.77 6.36 1.57
C VAL A 17 19.64 7.30 2.40
N VAL A 18 20.06 6.85 3.57
CA VAL A 18 20.98 7.61 4.43
C VAL A 18 22.36 6.96 4.37
N ARG A 19 23.39 7.76 4.06
CA ARG A 19 24.79 7.39 4.11
C ARG A 19 25.54 8.31 5.05
N SER A 20 26.20 7.76 6.06
CA SER A 20 27.01 8.49 7.03
C SER A 20 26.26 9.68 7.67
N GLY A 21 24.96 9.51 7.96
CA GLY A 21 24.09 10.55 8.50
C GLY A 21 23.53 11.55 7.48
N PHE A 22 23.88 11.44 6.19
CA PHE A 22 23.40 12.30 5.11
C PHE A 22 22.34 11.59 4.26
N VAL A 23 21.23 12.28 3.94
CA VAL A 23 20.22 11.77 3.00
C VAL A 23 20.78 11.84 1.58
N GLU A 24 21.25 10.70 1.08
CA GLU A 24 21.90 10.55 -0.23
C GLU A 24 20.89 10.47 -1.38
N SER A 25 19.73 9.85 -1.16
CA SER A 25 18.70 9.68 -2.20
C SER A 25 17.32 9.64 -1.58
N ARG A 26 16.31 10.12 -2.32
CA ARG A 26 14.88 10.04 -1.94
C ARG A 26 14.15 9.24 -3.01
N HIS A 27 13.36 8.27 -2.59
CA HIS A 27 12.50 7.47 -3.46
C HIS A 27 11.09 8.03 -3.36
N ILE A 28 10.66 8.75 -4.39
CA ILE A 28 9.30 9.28 -4.50
C ILE A 28 8.42 8.31 -5.31
N GLY A 29 7.13 8.27 -4.98
CA GLY A 29 6.20 7.37 -5.64
C GLY A 29 4.76 7.50 -5.17
N SER A 30 3.98 6.47 -5.44
CA SER A 30 2.59 6.35 -4.98
C SER A 30 2.38 4.96 -4.38
N ALA A 31 1.49 4.87 -3.38
CA ALA A 31 1.16 3.63 -2.70
C ALA A 31 -0.31 3.62 -2.26
N VAL A 32 -0.87 2.43 -2.11
CA VAL A 32 -2.19 2.21 -1.52
C VAL A 32 -2.19 0.94 -0.69
N VAL A 33 -2.86 0.97 0.46
CA VAL A 33 -3.22 -0.21 1.25
C VAL A 33 -4.73 -0.36 1.20
N LEU A 34 -5.22 -1.57 0.90
CA LEU A 34 -6.62 -1.93 0.90
C LEU A 34 -6.94 -2.91 2.04
N ASP A 35 -8.14 -2.78 2.59
CA ASP A 35 -8.75 -3.79 3.46
C ASP A 35 -9.16 -5.06 2.66
N PRO A 36 -9.57 -6.14 3.34
CA PRO A 36 -10.03 -7.38 2.67
C PRO A 36 -11.24 -7.23 1.75
N GLU A 37 -12.02 -6.17 1.91
CA GLU A 37 -13.18 -5.79 1.10
C GLU A 37 -12.76 -4.98 -0.15
N GLY A 38 -11.52 -4.51 -0.21
CA GLY A 38 -10.95 -3.75 -1.31
C GLY A 38 -11.12 -2.23 -1.18
N SER A 39 -11.47 -1.72 0.00
CA SER A 39 -11.54 -0.29 0.31
C SER A 39 -10.17 0.23 0.73
N PRO A 40 -9.77 1.46 0.31
CA PRO A 40 -8.50 2.03 0.73
C PRO A 40 -8.45 2.39 2.22
N LEU A 41 -7.45 1.87 2.94
CA LEU A 41 -7.10 2.26 4.31
C LEU A 41 -6.04 3.38 4.32
N ILE A 42 -5.04 3.26 3.45
CA ILE A 42 -3.97 4.24 3.28
C ILE A 42 -3.84 4.55 1.79
N SER A 43 -3.75 5.84 1.45
CA SER A 43 -3.51 6.30 0.08
C SER A 43 -2.44 7.38 0.07
N LEU A 44 -1.42 7.19 -0.78
CA LEU A 44 -0.24 8.05 -0.89
C LEU A 44 0.04 8.39 -2.35
N GLY A 45 0.24 9.68 -2.66
CA GLY A 45 0.41 10.16 -4.03
C GLY A 45 -0.85 9.96 -4.87
N ALA A 46 -0.69 9.52 -6.12
CA ALA A 46 -1.79 9.29 -7.07
C ALA A 46 -2.02 7.80 -7.41
N PRO A 47 -2.53 6.97 -6.49
CA PRO A 47 -2.61 5.51 -6.66
C PRO A 47 -3.65 5.08 -7.71
N VAL A 48 -4.56 5.98 -8.08
CA VAL A 48 -5.56 5.77 -9.13
C VAL A 48 -5.02 6.03 -10.53
N VAL A 49 -3.86 6.70 -10.66
CA VAL A 49 -3.24 6.95 -11.97
C VAL A 49 -2.64 5.65 -12.50
N PRO A 50 -3.06 5.18 -13.69
CA PRO A 50 -2.64 3.87 -14.18
C PRO A 50 -1.15 3.82 -14.53
N GLY A 51 -0.55 2.65 -14.33
CA GLY A 51 0.83 2.34 -14.72
C GLY A 51 0.98 0.88 -15.13
N PHE A 52 2.08 0.55 -15.81
CA PHE A 52 2.39 -0.84 -16.10
C PHE A 52 2.67 -1.58 -14.79
N THR A 53 1.91 -2.64 -14.54
CA THR A 53 2.03 -3.52 -13.36
C THR A 53 3.22 -4.49 -13.45
N ARG A 54 3.76 -4.69 -14.66
CA ARG A 54 4.91 -5.56 -14.94
C ARG A 54 4.72 -6.96 -14.34
N SER A 55 5.76 -7.52 -13.74
CA SER A 55 5.73 -8.89 -13.21
C SER A 55 4.80 -9.11 -12.02
N SER A 56 4.16 -8.06 -11.48
CA SER A 56 3.24 -8.20 -10.36
C SER A 56 1.91 -8.89 -10.72
N LEU A 57 1.57 -9.02 -12.02
CA LEU A 57 0.35 -9.71 -12.48
C LEU A 57 0.48 -11.23 -12.66
N LYS A 58 1.67 -11.80 -12.46
CA LYS A 58 1.90 -13.21 -12.76
C LYS A 58 0.99 -14.21 -12.02
N PRO A 59 0.49 -13.94 -10.80
CA PRO A 59 -0.54 -14.79 -10.19
C PRO A 59 -1.80 -14.94 -11.06
N LEU A 60 -2.27 -13.85 -11.66
CA LEU A 60 -3.43 -13.87 -12.56
C LEU A 60 -3.13 -14.61 -13.86
N GLN A 61 -1.88 -14.51 -14.35
CA GLN A 61 -1.42 -15.25 -15.52
C GLN A 61 -1.35 -16.76 -15.25
N ALA A 62 -0.96 -17.17 -14.04
CA ALA A 62 -0.95 -18.56 -13.61
C ALA A 62 -2.38 -19.11 -13.43
N ILE A 63 -3.29 -18.36 -12.81
CA ILE A 63 -4.71 -18.71 -12.70
C ILE A 63 -5.33 -18.90 -14.08
N ALA A 64 -5.06 -18.00 -15.01
CA ALA A 64 -5.52 -18.11 -16.39
C ALA A 64 -5.03 -19.41 -17.07
N ALA A 65 -3.76 -19.77 -16.87
CA ALA A 65 -3.20 -21.00 -17.41
C ALA A 65 -3.86 -22.26 -16.80
N MET A 66 -4.02 -22.30 -15.48
CA MET A 66 -4.71 -23.39 -14.77
C MET A 66 -6.16 -23.54 -15.24
N ASN A 67 -6.87 -22.41 -15.39
CA ASN A 67 -8.27 -22.42 -15.83
C ASN A 67 -8.45 -22.95 -17.26
N LEU A 68 -7.44 -22.80 -18.11
CA LEU A 68 -7.40 -23.40 -19.45
C LEU A 68 -6.98 -24.87 -19.44
N GLY A 69 -6.74 -25.46 -18.27
CA GLY A 69 -6.40 -26.87 -18.11
C GLY A 69 -4.90 -27.16 -18.09
N ALA A 70 -4.03 -26.16 -17.87
CA ALA A 70 -2.63 -26.45 -17.55
C ALA A 70 -2.55 -27.15 -16.20
N ASP A 71 -2.11 -28.41 -16.19
CA ASP A 71 -1.87 -29.18 -14.98
C ASP A 71 -0.57 -28.72 -14.29
N ILE A 72 -0.68 -27.64 -13.52
CA ILE A 72 0.41 -27.06 -12.74
C ILE A 72 0.03 -27.04 -11.25
N SER A 73 0.87 -27.67 -10.43
CA SER A 73 0.69 -27.77 -8.98
C SER A 73 2.05 -27.75 -8.26
N GLY A 74 2.04 -27.63 -6.94
CA GLY A 74 3.26 -27.57 -6.13
C GLY A 74 4.25 -26.52 -6.65
N THR A 75 5.53 -26.87 -6.73
CA THR A 75 6.58 -25.97 -7.23
C THR A 75 6.26 -25.35 -8.60
N TRP A 76 5.59 -26.05 -9.53
CA TRP A 76 5.27 -25.50 -10.85
C TRP A 76 4.23 -24.38 -10.80
N ALA A 77 3.24 -24.50 -9.90
CA ALA A 77 2.27 -23.43 -9.68
C ALA A 77 2.95 -22.17 -9.12
N ALA A 78 3.81 -22.32 -8.10
CA ALA A 78 4.60 -21.20 -7.57
C ALA A 78 5.50 -20.58 -8.66
N LEU A 79 6.17 -21.42 -9.45
CA LEU A 79 7.07 -21.00 -10.52
C LEU A 79 6.36 -20.27 -11.67
N ALA A 80 5.10 -20.60 -11.96
CA ALA A 80 4.28 -19.87 -12.93
C ALA A 80 4.07 -18.40 -12.55
N THR A 81 4.17 -18.07 -11.25
CA THR A 81 4.09 -16.69 -10.73
C THR A 81 5.43 -15.96 -10.68
N ALA A 82 6.53 -16.64 -10.98
CA ALA A 82 7.87 -16.23 -10.58
C ALA A 82 8.50 -15.14 -11.45
N SER A 83 9.41 -14.39 -10.83
CA SER A 83 10.48 -13.64 -11.51
C SER A 83 11.83 -14.17 -11.01
N HIS A 84 12.08 -15.45 -11.18
CA HIS A 84 13.17 -16.16 -10.52
C HIS A 84 14.56 -15.71 -10.97
N THR A 85 15.54 -15.87 -10.09
CA THR A 85 16.96 -15.68 -10.42
C THR A 85 17.56 -16.87 -11.18
N CYS A 86 16.78 -17.93 -11.38
CA CYS A 86 17.20 -19.15 -12.08
C CYS A 86 18.34 -19.89 -11.36
N GLU A 87 18.08 -20.36 -10.14
CA GLU A 87 18.87 -21.42 -9.52
C GLU A 87 18.67 -22.75 -10.27
N ALA A 88 19.50 -23.76 -9.98
CA ALA A 88 19.42 -25.08 -10.63
C ALA A 88 18.01 -25.69 -10.58
N GLY A 89 17.36 -25.66 -9.41
CA GLY A 89 16.00 -26.17 -9.22
C GLY A 89 14.94 -25.44 -10.06
N HIS A 90 15.12 -24.14 -10.35
CA HIS A 90 14.22 -23.43 -11.25
C HIS A 90 14.36 -23.95 -12.69
N ALA A 91 15.60 -24.09 -13.18
CA ALA A 91 15.84 -24.58 -14.53
C ALA A 91 15.31 -26.01 -14.73
N GLU A 92 15.51 -26.88 -13.73
CA GLU A 92 14.96 -28.23 -13.70
C GLU A 92 13.42 -28.22 -13.74
N ALA A 93 12.80 -27.41 -12.89
CA ALA A 93 11.34 -27.32 -12.83
C ALA A 93 10.73 -26.82 -14.16
N VAL A 94 11.29 -25.77 -14.78
CA VAL A 94 10.80 -25.29 -16.09
C VAL A 94 10.99 -26.34 -17.19
N ALA A 95 12.11 -27.05 -17.20
CA ALA A 95 12.33 -28.15 -18.14
C ALA A 95 11.30 -29.28 -17.94
N GLY A 96 10.97 -29.61 -16.68
CA GLY A 96 9.93 -30.57 -16.34
C GLY A 96 8.53 -30.14 -16.79
N MET A 97 8.18 -28.86 -16.59
CA MET A 97 6.91 -28.29 -17.05
C MET A 97 6.76 -28.41 -18.58
N LEU A 98 7.82 -28.11 -19.34
CA LEU A 98 7.80 -28.23 -20.80
C LEU A 98 7.72 -29.70 -21.25
N GLY A 99 8.53 -30.56 -20.62
CA GLY A 99 8.59 -31.99 -20.94
C GLY A 99 7.27 -32.73 -20.71
N SER A 100 6.48 -32.33 -19.71
CA SER A 100 5.18 -32.96 -19.40
C SER A 100 4.15 -32.81 -20.52
N VAL A 101 4.31 -31.80 -21.38
CA VAL A 101 3.47 -31.54 -22.55
C VAL A 101 4.21 -31.77 -23.88
N GLY A 102 5.34 -32.49 -23.85
CA GLY A 102 6.11 -32.85 -25.04
C GLY A 102 6.85 -31.68 -25.71
N LEU A 103 7.08 -30.58 -24.96
CA LEU A 103 7.80 -29.40 -25.43
C LEU A 103 9.21 -29.34 -24.84
N SER A 104 9.98 -28.37 -25.32
CA SER A 104 11.38 -28.17 -24.99
C SER A 104 11.68 -26.69 -24.72
N PRO A 105 12.87 -26.36 -24.19
CA PRO A 105 13.30 -24.97 -24.05
C PRO A 105 13.31 -24.17 -25.36
N ALA A 106 13.34 -24.82 -26.53
CA ALA A 106 13.29 -24.15 -27.83
C ALA A 106 11.89 -23.56 -28.15
N ASP A 107 10.85 -24.02 -27.46
CA ASP A 107 9.47 -23.53 -27.61
C ASP A 107 9.22 -22.26 -26.78
N LEU A 108 10.16 -21.88 -25.90
CA LEU A 108 10.08 -20.65 -25.13
C LEU A 108 10.38 -19.44 -26.02
N HIS A 109 9.50 -18.45 -25.99
CA HIS A 109 9.60 -17.21 -26.75
C HIS A 109 10.03 -16.02 -25.88
N CYS A 110 10.39 -16.26 -24.62
CA CYS A 110 11.08 -15.24 -23.81
C CYS A 110 12.55 -15.11 -24.25
N PRO A 111 13.21 -13.96 -23.99
CA PRO A 111 14.60 -13.77 -24.37
C PRO A 111 15.52 -14.81 -23.76
N SER A 112 16.61 -15.15 -24.45
CA SER A 112 17.66 -15.99 -23.87
C SER A 112 18.53 -15.20 -22.89
N ALA A 113 18.79 -15.76 -21.72
CA ALA A 113 19.64 -15.16 -20.69
C ALA A 113 20.65 -16.16 -20.13
N HIS A 114 21.64 -15.66 -19.41
CA HIS A 114 22.37 -16.50 -18.45
C HIS A 114 21.55 -16.58 -17.15
N PRO A 115 21.75 -17.63 -16.33
CA PRO A 115 21.21 -17.61 -14.97
C PRO A 115 21.65 -16.34 -14.22
N ALA A 116 20.71 -15.69 -13.55
CA ALA A 116 21.02 -14.53 -12.70
C ALA A 116 21.60 -14.98 -11.35
N ASP A 117 21.33 -16.23 -10.94
CA ASP A 117 22.03 -16.86 -9.84
C ASP A 117 23.50 -17.12 -10.21
N GLY A 118 24.39 -16.47 -9.47
CA GLY A 118 25.82 -16.51 -9.73
C GLY A 118 26.44 -17.88 -9.43
N ALA A 119 25.91 -18.63 -8.48
CA ALA A 119 26.44 -19.95 -8.12
C ALA A 119 26.12 -20.97 -9.22
N PHE A 120 24.86 -21.05 -9.64
CA PHE A 120 24.44 -21.92 -10.73
C PHE A 120 25.14 -21.54 -12.03
N ARG A 121 25.23 -20.24 -12.35
CA ARG A 121 25.99 -19.78 -13.53
C ARG A 121 27.43 -20.27 -13.52
N ARG A 122 28.15 -20.16 -12.40
CA ARG A 122 29.53 -20.66 -12.27
C ARG A 122 29.60 -22.17 -12.46
N SER A 123 28.66 -22.93 -11.89
CA SER A 123 28.65 -24.40 -12.05
C SER A 123 28.51 -24.84 -13.52
N LEU A 124 27.71 -24.12 -14.32
CA LEU A 124 27.58 -24.39 -15.76
C LEU A 124 28.88 -24.09 -16.50
N GLN A 125 29.57 -23.00 -16.13
CA GLN A 125 30.87 -22.61 -16.69
C GLN A 125 31.97 -23.63 -16.38
N GLU A 126 32.01 -24.13 -15.16
CA GLU A 126 32.93 -25.19 -14.74
C GLU A 126 32.66 -26.53 -15.44
N ALA A 127 31.40 -26.82 -15.76
CA ALA A 127 31.00 -27.96 -16.58
C ALA A 127 31.29 -27.79 -18.08
N GLY A 128 31.92 -26.69 -18.50
CA GLY A 128 32.31 -26.42 -19.88
C GLY A 128 31.21 -25.79 -20.75
N GLY A 129 30.10 -25.34 -20.15
CA GLY A 129 29.05 -24.61 -20.84
C GLY A 129 29.11 -23.09 -20.56
N ASP A 130 28.68 -22.25 -21.49
CA ASP A 130 28.22 -20.89 -21.15
C ASP A 130 26.85 -20.62 -21.80
N PRO A 131 25.86 -21.52 -21.60
CA PRO A 131 24.65 -21.46 -22.40
C PRO A 131 23.82 -20.24 -21.98
N LYS A 132 23.59 -19.35 -22.94
CA LYS A 132 22.39 -18.51 -22.91
C LYS A 132 21.22 -19.37 -23.36
N SER A 133 20.12 -19.32 -22.63
CA SER A 133 18.90 -20.06 -22.98
C SER A 133 17.68 -19.29 -22.51
N ALA A 134 16.57 -19.42 -23.24
CA ALA A 134 15.27 -18.95 -22.78
C ALA A 134 14.82 -19.66 -21.49
N LEU A 135 15.33 -20.88 -21.24
CA LEU A 135 15.12 -21.61 -19.99
C LEU A 135 15.55 -20.80 -18.76
N TYR A 136 16.64 -20.03 -18.88
CA TYR A 136 17.24 -19.30 -17.76
C TYR A 136 16.67 -17.90 -17.58
N PHE A 137 15.75 -17.49 -18.44
CA PHE A 137 15.09 -16.19 -18.30
C PHE A 137 14.17 -16.20 -17.09
N ASN A 138 14.14 -15.12 -16.32
CA ASN A 138 13.40 -15.02 -15.06
C ASN A 138 11.87 -15.22 -15.20
N CYS A 139 11.32 -15.14 -16.42
CA CYS A 139 9.90 -15.36 -16.71
C CYS A 139 9.63 -16.74 -17.33
N SER A 140 10.61 -17.62 -17.46
CA SER A 140 10.45 -18.88 -18.20
C SER A 140 9.39 -19.80 -17.59
N GLY A 141 9.20 -19.80 -16.27
CA GLY A 141 8.09 -20.49 -15.60
C GLY A 141 6.70 -20.06 -16.06
N LYS A 142 6.45 -18.75 -16.16
CA LYS A 142 5.19 -18.22 -16.73
C LYS A 142 5.00 -18.65 -18.18
N HIS A 143 6.08 -18.61 -18.97
CA HIS A 143 6.00 -19.01 -20.39
C HIS A 143 5.72 -20.50 -20.53
N ALA A 144 6.31 -21.35 -19.70
CA ALA A 144 5.98 -22.77 -19.65
C ALA A 144 4.50 -22.98 -19.28
N ALA A 145 3.96 -22.25 -18.31
CA ALA A 145 2.54 -22.30 -17.99
C ALA A 145 1.64 -21.89 -19.17
N PHE A 146 2.00 -20.84 -19.92
CA PHE A 146 1.27 -20.46 -21.14
C PHE A 146 1.30 -21.54 -22.23
N LEU A 147 2.45 -22.20 -22.40
CA LEU A 147 2.60 -23.29 -23.36
C LEU A 147 1.80 -24.53 -22.94
N MET A 148 1.83 -24.90 -21.66
CA MET A 148 1.01 -25.98 -21.12
C MET A 148 -0.48 -25.69 -21.31
N ALA A 149 -0.93 -24.45 -21.06
CA ALA A 149 -2.30 -24.02 -21.31
C ALA A 149 -2.67 -24.07 -22.79
N ALA A 150 -1.78 -23.62 -23.68
CA ALA A 150 -1.99 -23.70 -25.12
C ALA A 150 -2.15 -25.16 -25.59
N THR A 151 -1.30 -26.06 -25.11
CA THR A 151 -1.40 -27.50 -25.39
C THR A 151 -2.70 -28.09 -24.86
N ALA A 152 -3.10 -27.75 -23.63
CA ALA A 152 -4.31 -28.28 -22.98
C ALA A 152 -5.58 -27.98 -23.77
N ILE A 153 -5.67 -26.79 -24.39
CA ILE A 153 -6.82 -26.39 -25.21
C ILE A 153 -6.66 -26.70 -26.71
N GLY A 154 -5.57 -27.38 -27.11
CA GLY A 154 -5.28 -27.68 -28.51
C GLY A 154 -4.98 -26.46 -29.38
N ALA A 155 -4.57 -25.34 -28.79
CA ALA A 155 -4.14 -24.14 -29.51
C ALA A 155 -2.67 -24.26 -29.95
N THR A 156 -2.26 -23.39 -30.89
CA THR A 156 -0.88 -23.37 -31.37
C THR A 156 0.09 -22.84 -30.31
N THR A 157 1.22 -23.51 -30.13
CA THR A 157 2.28 -23.12 -29.20
C THR A 157 3.26 -22.10 -29.79
N THR A 158 3.17 -21.77 -31.09
CA THR A 158 4.16 -20.91 -31.76
C THR A 158 3.83 -19.42 -31.73
N ASN A 159 2.65 -19.03 -31.27
CA ASN A 159 2.24 -17.63 -31.22
C ASN A 159 1.51 -17.25 -29.91
N TYR A 160 1.75 -18.00 -28.82
CA TYR A 160 1.07 -17.84 -27.54
C TYR A 160 1.24 -16.46 -26.87
N LEU A 161 2.18 -15.64 -27.34
CA LEU A 161 2.39 -14.25 -26.87
C LEU A 161 1.52 -13.23 -27.60
N GLN A 162 0.87 -13.59 -28.71
CA GLN A 162 0.03 -12.67 -29.46
C GLN A 162 -1.21 -12.30 -28.64
N PRO A 163 -1.61 -11.01 -28.56
CA PRO A 163 -2.79 -10.60 -27.78
C PRO A 163 -4.09 -11.31 -28.18
N THR A 164 -4.20 -11.76 -29.43
CA THR A 164 -5.35 -12.51 -29.96
C THR A 164 -5.32 -14.01 -29.64
N HIS A 165 -4.23 -14.51 -29.05
CA HIS A 165 -4.12 -15.91 -28.68
C HIS A 165 -5.09 -16.24 -27.53
N PRO A 166 -5.78 -17.40 -27.53
CA PRO A 166 -6.76 -17.76 -26.49
C PRO A 166 -6.21 -17.69 -25.06
N VAL A 167 -4.93 -18.04 -24.87
CA VAL A 167 -4.25 -17.91 -23.56
C VAL A 167 -4.19 -16.45 -23.12
N GLN A 168 -3.81 -15.52 -23.99
CA GLN A 168 -3.71 -14.10 -23.64
C GLN A 168 -5.10 -13.46 -23.46
N ALA A 169 -6.10 -13.91 -24.23
CA ALA A 169 -7.49 -13.51 -24.03
C ALA A 169 -8.01 -13.92 -22.64
N LYS A 170 -7.74 -15.16 -22.20
CA LYS A 170 -8.09 -15.60 -20.84
C LYS A 170 -7.33 -14.83 -19.77
N VAL A 171 -6.05 -14.51 -19.99
CA VAL A 171 -5.29 -13.65 -19.08
C VAL A 171 -5.97 -12.29 -18.92
N ALA A 172 -6.41 -11.65 -20.01
CA ALA A 172 -7.11 -10.37 -19.94
C ALA A 172 -8.41 -10.48 -19.13
N GLU A 173 -9.21 -11.53 -19.37
CA GLU A 173 -10.44 -11.82 -18.62
C GLU A 173 -10.18 -11.97 -17.12
N VAL A 174 -9.17 -12.76 -16.73
CA VAL A 174 -8.82 -12.97 -15.32
C VAL A 174 -8.31 -11.67 -14.68
N VAL A 175 -7.51 -10.88 -15.42
CA VAL A 175 -7.05 -9.56 -14.97
C VAL A 175 -8.24 -8.65 -14.67
N GLU A 176 -9.19 -8.52 -15.59
CA GLU A 176 -10.38 -7.68 -15.39
C GLU A 176 -11.24 -8.16 -14.23
N ALA A 177 -11.49 -9.47 -14.13
CA ALA A 177 -12.29 -10.07 -13.07
C ALA A 177 -11.72 -9.79 -11.67
N PHE A 178 -10.41 -9.97 -11.49
CA PHE A 178 -9.78 -9.77 -10.19
C PHE A 178 -9.53 -8.29 -9.90
N ALA A 179 -9.07 -7.50 -10.87
CA ALA A 179 -8.80 -6.07 -10.67
C ALA A 179 -10.08 -5.26 -10.46
N GLY A 180 -11.23 -5.71 -11.01
CA GLY A 180 -12.48 -4.96 -10.97
C GLY A 180 -12.42 -3.67 -11.80
N GLU A 181 -11.49 -3.59 -12.75
CA GLU A 181 -11.34 -2.50 -13.70
C GLU A 181 -10.80 -3.05 -15.03
N SER A 182 -11.13 -2.37 -16.13
CA SER A 182 -10.53 -2.66 -17.43
C SER A 182 -9.14 -2.03 -17.55
N PRO A 183 -8.14 -2.75 -18.07
CA PRO A 183 -6.83 -2.18 -18.36
C PRO A 183 -6.90 -0.92 -19.22
N ALA A 184 -6.24 0.15 -18.79
CA ALA A 184 -6.22 1.42 -19.52
C ALA A 184 -5.44 1.33 -20.85
N ALA A 185 -4.49 0.39 -20.93
CA ALA A 185 -3.73 0.04 -22.11
C ALA A 185 -3.09 -1.34 -21.97
N VAL A 186 -2.68 -1.91 -23.10
CA VAL A 186 -1.88 -3.14 -23.17
C VAL A 186 -0.59 -2.83 -23.91
N GLY A 187 0.54 -3.22 -23.33
CA GLY A 187 1.87 -3.10 -23.93
C GLY A 187 2.56 -4.46 -24.05
N THR A 188 3.80 -4.44 -24.52
CA THR A 188 4.67 -5.62 -24.58
C THR A 188 5.68 -5.55 -23.43
N ASP A 189 5.71 -6.58 -22.59
CA ASP A 189 6.68 -6.68 -21.50
C ASP A 189 8.07 -7.09 -22.01
N GLY A 190 9.10 -6.94 -21.17
CA GLY A 190 10.47 -7.36 -21.50
C GLY A 190 10.61 -8.86 -21.79
N CYS A 191 9.66 -9.69 -21.35
CA CYS A 191 9.59 -11.11 -21.69
C CYS A 191 8.91 -11.40 -23.05
N GLY A 192 8.32 -10.37 -23.69
CA GLY A 192 7.56 -10.47 -24.93
C GLY A 192 6.06 -10.71 -24.76
N ALA A 193 5.58 -11.04 -23.56
CA ALA A 193 4.16 -11.22 -23.30
C ALA A 193 3.41 -9.88 -23.15
N PRO A 194 2.07 -9.86 -23.34
CA PRO A 194 1.25 -8.71 -23.01
C PRO A 194 1.39 -8.29 -21.53
N VAL A 195 1.42 -6.98 -21.28
CA VAL A 195 1.38 -6.37 -19.95
C VAL A 195 0.29 -5.32 -19.87
N PHE A 196 -0.46 -5.33 -18.77
CA PHE A 196 -1.64 -4.51 -18.58
C PHE A 196 -1.32 -3.28 -17.72
N VAL A 197 -1.86 -2.14 -18.15
CA VAL A 197 -1.83 -0.88 -17.40
C VAL A 197 -3.04 -0.84 -16.48
N LEU A 198 -2.79 -0.84 -15.17
CA LEU A 198 -3.81 -0.77 -14.12
C LEU A 198 -3.47 0.35 -13.13
N SER A 199 -4.45 0.78 -12.35
CA SER A 199 -4.20 1.57 -11.16
C SER A 199 -3.49 0.72 -10.08
N LEU A 200 -2.81 1.35 -9.12
CA LEU A 200 -2.29 0.63 -7.96
C LEU A 200 -3.44 0.06 -7.12
N VAL A 201 -4.60 0.71 -7.11
CA VAL A 201 -5.83 0.20 -6.48
C VAL A 201 -6.28 -1.10 -7.13
N GLY A 202 -6.36 -1.14 -8.47
CA GLY A 202 -6.71 -2.34 -9.23
C GLY A 202 -5.72 -3.47 -9.02
N LEU A 203 -4.42 -3.18 -9.00
CA LEU A 203 -3.37 -4.17 -8.71
C LEU A 203 -3.47 -4.73 -7.28
N ALA A 204 -3.59 -3.86 -6.26
CA ALA A 204 -3.75 -4.28 -4.87
C ALA A 204 -5.00 -5.16 -4.70
N ARG A 205 -6.14 -4.70 -5.24
CA ARG A 205 -7.41 -5.43 -5.19
C ARG A 205 -7.31 -6.80 -5.82
N ALA A 206 -6.71 -6.89 -7.02
CA ALA A 206 -6.56 -8.15 -7.73
C ALA A 206 -5.78 -9.18 -6.91
N ILE A 207 -4.62 -8.79 -6.36
CA ILE A 207 -3.76 -9.71 -5.62
C ILE A 207 -4.32 -10.01 -4.22
N GLY A 208 -4.90 -9.02 -3.54
CA GLY A 208 -5.61 -9.24 -2.27
C GLY A 208 -6.72 -10.28 -2.41
N ARG A 209 -7.51 -10.19 -3.49
CA ARG A 209 -8.55 -11.18 -3.83
C ARG A 209 -7.96 -12.56 -4.12
N VAL A 210 -6.88 -12.68 -4.91
CA VAL A 210 -6.20 -13.96 -5.17
C VAL A 210 -5.77 -14.62 -3.86
N VAL A 211 -5.06 -13.88 -3.01
CA VAL A 211 -4.48 -14.41 -1.77
C VAL A 211 -5.57 -14.80 -0.78
N ARG A 212 -6.58 -13.94 -0.59
CA ARG A 212 -7.74 -14.22 0.28
C ARG A 212 -8.52 -15.45 -0.20
N LEU A 213 -8.84 -15.51 -1.49
CA LEU A 213 -9.60 -16.61 -2.08
C LEU A 213 -8.82 -17.93 -1.99
N GLY A 214 -7.50 -17.88 -2.20
CA GLY A 214 -6.63 -19.04 -2.12
C GLY A 214 -6.29 -19.48 -0.69
N SER A 215 -6.48 -18.61 0.31
CA SER A 215 -6.19 -18.91 1.73
C SER A 215 -7.43 -19.16 2.58
N ALA A 216 -8.63 -19.05 2.00
CA ALA A 216 -9.89 -19.27 2.72
C ALA A 216 -10.02 -20.74 3.15
N ASP A 217 -10.39 -20.97 4.42
CA ASP A 217 -10.64 -22.32 4.94
C ASP A 217 -11.87 -22.93 4.25
N PRO A 218 -11.73 -24.05 3.51
CA PRO A 218 -12.83 -24.72 2.84
C PRO A 218 -13.98 -25.09 3.79
N ALA A 219 -13.70 -25.35 5.07
CA ALA A 219 -14.71 -25.70 6.07
C ALA A 219 -15.57 -24.49 6.52
N THR A 220 -15.07 -23.27 6.31
CA THR A 220 -15.79 -22.02 6.65
C THR A 220 -16.33 -21.28 5.43
N ALA A 221 -15.93 -21.71 4.23
CA ALA A 221 -16.33 -21.11 2.96
C ALA A 221 -17.84 -21.24 2.66
N ASP A 222 -18.57 -22.09 3.38
CA ASP A 222 -20.03 -22.23 3.30
C ASP A 222 -20.69 -22.20 4.70
N ALA A 223 -21.10 -21.00 5.13
CA ALA A 223 -22.15 -20.84 6.14
C ALA A 223 -23.12 -19.67 5.89
N ASN A 224 -22.85 -18.77 4.92
CA ASN A 224 -23.85 -17.76 4.53
C ASN A 224 -23.60 -17.15 3.13
N PRO A 225 -24.31 -17.58 2.06
CA PRO A 225 -24.26 -16.95 0.75
C PRO A 225 -25.06 -15.62 0.66
N MET A 226 -25.57 -15.09 1.78
CA MET A 226 -26.39 -13.88 1.80
C MET A 226 -25.66 -12.72 2.48
N THR A 227 -24.91 -11.95 1.70
CA THR A 227 -24.95 -10.46 1.65
C THR A 227 -23.87 -9.88 0.71
N THR A 228 -23.83 -10.27 -0.56
CA THR A 228 -23.29 -9.40 -1.63
C THR A 228 -24.08 -9.63 -2.91
N SER A 229 -24.51 -8.52 -3.53
CA SER A 229 -25.25 -8.52 -4.79
C SER A 229 -24.37 -9.05 -5.93
N ALA A 230 -24.90 -10.00 -6.71
CA ALA A 230 -24.24 -10.69 -7.84
C ALA A 230 -22.94 -11.43 -7.44
N ALA A 231 -22.86 -12.73 -7.73
CA ALA A 231 -21.62 -13.48 -7.54
C ALA A 231 -20.48 -12.78 -8.28
N GLU A 232 -19.45 -12.33 -7.55
CA GLU A 232 -18.35 -11.59 -8.17
C GLU A 232 -17.63 -12.47 -9.20
N PRO A 233 -17.33 -11.97 -10.42
CA PRO A 233 -16.80 -12.78 -11.51
C PRO A 233 -15.53 -13.58 -11.17
N TYR A 234 -14.71 -13.11 -10.22
CA TYR A 234 -13.48 -13.79 -9.82
C TYR A 234 -13.71 -15.04 -8.96
N ALA A 235 -14.90 -15.20 -8.36
CA ALA A 235 -15.20 -16.29 -7.43
C ALA A 235 -15.16 -17.68 -8.11
N SER A 236 -15.35 -17.75 -9.43
CA SER A 236 -15.26 -18.99 -10.21
C SER A 236 -13.83 -19.57 -10.28
N TYR A 237 -12.80 -18.79 -9.94
CA TYR A 237 -11.39 -19.18 -9.98
C TYR A 237 -10.85 -19.68 -8.63
N ALA A 238 -11.74 -20.07 -7.70
CA ALA A 238 -11.35 -20.40 -6.34
C ALA A 238 -10.44 -21.63 -6.23
N SER A 239 -10.62 -22.63 -7.10
CA SER A 239 -9.76 -23.82 -7.15
C SER A 239 -8.33 -23.48 -7.55
N GLU A 240 -8.19 -22.65 -8.58
CA GLU A 240 -6.92 -22.21 -9.13
C GLU A 240 -6.19 -21.30 -8.14
N ALA A 241 -6.91 -20.36 -7.51
CA ALA A 241 -6.35 -19.50 -6.48
C ALA A 241 -5.83 -20.31 -5.29
N ARG A 242 -6.57 -21.33 -4.82
CA ARG A 242 -6.11 -22.24 -3.74
C ARG A 242 -4.86 -23.00 -4.13
N THR A 243 -4.90 -23.69 -5.26
CA THR A 243 -3.75 -24.46 -5.78
C THR A 243 -2.50 -23.57 -5.89
N LEU A 244 -2.67 -22.34 -6.36
CA LEU A 244 -1.60 -21.37 -6.50
C LEU A 244 -1.05 -20.90 -5.14
N MET A 245 -1.91 -20.52 -4.21
CA MET A 245 -1.48 -20.00 -2.91
C MET A 245 -0.89 -21.08 -2.02
N ASP A 246 -1.46 -22.29 -2.01
CA ASP A 246 -0.89 -23.44 -1.32
C ASP A 246 0.55 -23.71 -1.79
N ALA A 247 0.76 -23.68 -3.11
CA ALA A 247 2.09 -23.82 -3.70
C ALA A 247 3.04 -22.68 -3.31
N VAL A 248 2.60 -21.42 -3.41
CA VAL A 248 3.46 -20.26 -3.11
C VAL A 248 3.89 -20.22 -1.65
N PHE A 249 2.99 -20.54 -0.72
CA PHE A 249 3.32 -20.56 0.71
C PHE A 249 4.10 -21.82 1.12
N ALA A 250 3.95 -22.94 0.41
CA ALA A 250 4.74 -24.15 0.66
C ALA A 250 6.15 -24.11 0.05
N GLU A 251 6.31 -23.48 -1.12
CA GLU A 251 7.55 -23.45 -1.90
C GLU A 251 7.97 -22.00 -2.25
N PRO A 252 8.16 -21.12 -1.25
CA PRO A 252 8.37 -19.68 -1.47
C PRO A 252 9.62 -19.38 -2.31
N TRP A 253 10.63 -20.26 -2.26
CA TRP A 253 11.86 -20.11 -3.05
C TRP A 253 11.59 -20.00 -4.54
N ALA A 254 10.54 -20.64 -5.07
CA ALA A 254 10.25 -20.67 -6.50
C ALA A 254 9.86 -19.30 -7.08
N ILE A 255 9.38 -18.36 -6.26
CA ILE A 255 8.96 -17.00 -6.68
C ILE A 255 10.14 -16.18 -7.20
N GLU A 256 11.30 -16.26 -6.55
CA GLU A 256 12.47 -15.41 -6.84
C GLU A 256 13.83 -16.12 -6.65
N GLY A 257 13.92 -17.07 -5.72
CA GLY A 257 15.13 -17.75 -5.27
C GLY A 257 15.34 -17.62 -3.77
N HIS A 258 16.18 -18.47 -3.21
CA HIS A 258 16.47 -18.51 -1.77
C HIS A 258 17.09 -17.20 -1.28
N GLY A 259 16.61 -16.70 -0.13
CA GLY A 259 17.09 -15.48 0.50
C GLY A 259 16.85 -14.19 -0.30
N LYS A 260 16.06 -14.24 -1.38
CA LYS A 260 15.69 -13.06 -2.15
C LYS A 260 14.53 -12.30 -1.49
N PRO A 261 14.35 -10.99 -1.79
CA PRO A 261 13.37 -10.15 -1.09
C PRO A 261 11.95 -10.73 -1.04
N ASN A 262 11.36 -11.13 -2.18
CA ASN A 262 10.00 -11.65 -2.20
C ASN A 262 9.91 -12.98 -1.43
N THR A 263 10.86 -13.88 -1.67
CA THR A 263 10.96 -15.16 -0.98
C THR A 263 11.03 -14.97 0.53
N THR A 264 11.87 -14.05 1.01
CA THR A 264 12.09 -13.81 2.44
C THR A 264 10.82 -13.31 3.12
N VAL A 265 10.04 -12.45 2.47
CA VAL A 265 8.76 -11.98 3.00
C VAL A 265 7.75 -13.12 3.09
N ILE A 266 7.64 -13.95 2.06
CA ILE A 266 6.68 -15.07 2.03
C ILE A 266 7.05 -16.11 3.09
N ASP A 267 8.32 -16.53 3.11
CA ASP A 267 8.86 -17.57 3.98
C ASP A 267 8.80 -17.18 5.45
N ARG A 268 9.20 -15.95 5.79
CA ARG A 268 9.34 -15.53 7.19
C ARG A 268 8.08 -14.90 7.78
N LEU A 269 7.23 -14.27 6.98
CA LEU A 269 6.04 -13.54 7.47
C LEU A 269 4.72 -14.20 7.06
N GLY A 270 4.72 -15.17 6.14
CA GLY A 270 3.48 -15.72 5.58
C GLY A 270 2.67 -14.69 4.78
N VAL A 271 3.32 -13.63 4.31
CA VAL A 271 2.74 -12.56 3.50
C VAL A 271 3.13 -12.79 2.04
N PHE A 272 2.15 -12.86 1.14
CA PHE A 272 2.45 -12.93 -0.29
C PHE A 272 3.20 -11.67 -0.73
N ALA A 273 4.29 -11.82 -1.49
CA ALA A 273 5.04 -10.70 -2.02
C ALA A 273 5.45 -10.94 -3.49
N LYS A 274 5.22 -9.92 -4.33
CA LYS A 274 5.63 -9.97 -5.73
C LYS A 274 6.11 -8.61 -6.24
N GLY A 275 7.42 -8.51 -6.43
CA GLY A 275 8.04 -7.39 -7.14
C GLY A 275 7.75 -7.41 -8.65
N GLY A 276 7.60 -6.21 -9.20
CA GLY A 276 7.57 -5.87 -10.61
C GLY A 276 8.77 -4.98 -10.98
N ALA A 277 9.24 -5.09 -12.22
CA ALA A 277 10.20 -4.12 -12.75
C ALA A 277 9.62 -2.69 -12.72
N GLU A 278 10.47 -1.67 -12.88
CA GLU A 278 10.06 -0.25 -12.79
C GLU A 278 9.44 0.12 -11.45
N GLY A 279 10.01 -0.41 -10.36
CA GLY A 279 9.74 0.02 -8.99
C GLY A 279 8.37 -0.36 -8.46
N VAL A 280 7.72 -1.36 -9.05
CA VAL A 280 6.40 -1.84 -8.63
C VAL A 280 6.56 -2.97 -7.61
N ILE A 281 5.72 -2.99 -6.58
CA ILE A 281 5.55 -4.17 -5.73
C ILE A 281 4.09 -4.29 -5.32
N VAL A 282 3.66 -5.53 -5.10
CA VAL A 282 2.38 -5.85 -4.47
C VAL A 282 2.61 -6.90 -3.39
N MET A 283 1.97 -6.73 -2.25
CA MET A 283 1.93 -7.71 -1.18
C MET A 283 0.50 -7.91 -0.69
N ALA A 284 0.21 -9.09 -0.16
CA ALA A 284 -1.10 -9.35 0.46
C ALA A 284 -1.01 -10.41 1.56
N THR A 285 -1.83 -10.24 2.59
CA THR A 285 -1.96 -11.15 3.72
C THR A 285 -3.02 -12.21 3.41
N LYS A 286 -2.98 -13.34 4.12
CA LYS A 286 -3.98 -14.42 3.97
C LYS A 286 -5.41 -13.96 4.28
N SER A 287 -5.56 -12.95 5.13
CA SER A 287 -6.86 -12.33 5.44
C SER A 287 -7.36 -11.38 4.36
N GLY A 288 -6.52 -10.99 3.39
CA GLY A 288 -6.92 -10.21 2.21
C GLY A 288 -6.54 -8.74 2.23
N TYR A 289 -5.90 -8.24 3.31
CA TYR A 289 -5.27 -6.93 3.27
C TYR A 289 -4.18 -6.93 2.21
N SER A 290 -4.08 -5.85 1.44
CA SER A 290 -3.13 -5.77 0.34
C SER A 290 -2.51 -4.39 0.22
N VAL A 291 -1.27 -4.34 -0.25
CA VAL A 291 -0.56 -3.10 -0.56
C VAL A 291 -0.01 -3.17 -1.96
N ALA A 292 -0.15 -2.09 -2.71
CA ALA A 292 0.56 -1.90 -3.98
C ALA A 292 1.22 -0.53 -3.99
N LEU A 293 2.45 -0.47 -4.50
CA LEU A 293 3.17 0.79 -4.65
C LEU A 293 4.05 0.79 -5.88
N LYS A 294 4.35 1.99 -6.36
CA LYS A 294 5.28 2.26 -7.45
C LYS A 294 6.22 3.40 -7.08
N CYS A 295 7.53 3.14 -7.12
CA CYS A 295 8.54 4.21 -7.18
C CYS A 295 8.56 4.83 -8.60
N LEU A 296 8.59 6.16 -8.65
CA LEU A 296 8.45 6.91 -9.91
C LEU A 296 9.66 6.71 -10.83
N ASP A 297 10.86 6.68 -10.25
CA ASP A 297 12.14 6.47 -10.95
C ASP A 297 12.38 5.01 -11.38
N GLY A 298 11.47 4.10 -11.02
CA GLY A 298 11.57 2.69 -11.33
C GLY A 298 12.47 1.87 -10.39
N SER A 299 13.00 2.46 -9.32
CA SER A 299 13.85 1.77 -8.34
C SER A 299 13.05 0.79 -7.49
N SER A 300 13.56 -0.43 -7.31
CA SER A 300 13.00 -1.43 -6.41
C SER A 300 13.59 -1.38 -4.99
N ARG A 301 14.63 -0.57 -4.76
CA ARG A 301 15.47 -0.65 -3.56
C ARG A 301 14.69 -0.52 -2.25
N ALA A 302 13.67 0.33 -2.24
CA ALA A 302 12.90 0.63 -1.04
C ALA A 302 11.50 -0.01 -1.03
N THR A 303 11.08 -0.66 -2.11
CA THR A 303 9.68 -1.04 -2.29
C THR A 303 9.21 -2.04 -1.25
N GLY A 304 10.04 -3.03 -0.90
CA GLY A 304 9.74 -4.02 0.14
C GLY A 304 9.55 -3.40 1.53
N LEU A 305 10.49 -2.54 1.96
CA LEU A 305 10.42 -1.84 3.24
C LEU A 305 9.15 -1.01 3.38
N VAL A 306 8.85 -0.22 2.35
CA VAL A 306 7.68 0.67 2.36
C VAL A 306 6.39 -0.16 2.39
N ALA A 307 6.30 -1.21 1.59
CA ALA A 307 5.12 -2.08 1.57
C ALA A 307 4.85 -2.73 2.94
N LEU A 308 5.89 -3.29 3.58
CA LEU A 308 5.77 -3.88 4.93
C LEU A 308 5.39 -2.84 5.98
N THR A 309 6.02 -1.67 5.96
CA THR A 309 5.70 -0.57 6.88
C THR A 309 4.25 -0.12 6.74
N LEU A 310 3.75 0.00 5.50
CA LEU A 310 2.38 0.41 5.24
C LEU A 310 1.37 -0.66 5.70
N LEU A 311 1.66 -1.94 5.52
CA LEU A 311 0.82 -3.02 6.04
C LEU A 311 0.80 -3.02 7.58
N GLN A 312 1.96 -2.85 8.23
CA GLN A 312 2.04 -2.73 9.69
C GLN A 312 1.24 -1.53 10.20
N LYS A 313 1.38 -0.37 9.54
CA LYS A 313 0.64 0.85 9.89
C LYS A 313 -0.86 0.72 9.66
N ALA A 314 -1.31 -0.12 8.73
CA ALA A 314 -2.71 -0.43 8.52
C ALA A 314 -3.24 -1.56 9.42
N GLY A 315 -2.49 -1.99 10.44
CA GLY A 315 -2.91 -3.07 11.34
C GLY A 315 -3.03 -4.44 10.67
N ALA A 316 -2.48 -4.61 9.46
CA ALA A 316 -2.66 -5.80 8.63
C ALA A 316 -1.76 -6.99 9.02
N LEU A 317 -0.83 -6.78 9.96
CA LEU A 317 0.15 -7.77 10.41
C LEU A 317 0.03 -8.07 11.92
N PRO A 318 -1.15 -8.47 12.44
CA PRO A 318 -1.38 -8.58 13.88
C PRO A 318 -0.56 -9.69 14.55
N ASP A 319 -0.15 -10.71 13.78
CA ASP A 319 0.61 -11.87 14.26
C ASP A 319 2.12 -11.74 14.04
N VAL A 320 2.58 -10.61 13.51
CA VAL A 320 4.00 -10.33 13.27
C VAL A 320 4.46 -9.30 14.29
N ASP A 321 5.38 -9.68 15.17
CA ASP A 321 6.00 -8.73 16.10
C ASP A 321 6.98 -7.77 15.39
N ASP A 322 7.25 -6.65 16.05
CA ASP A 322 8.09 -5.58 15.49
C ASP A 322 9.54 -6.03 15.28
N GLU A 323 10.07 -6.94 16.11
CA GLU A 323 11.45 -7.45 16.01
C GLU A 323 11.61 -8.27 14.73
N LEU A 324 10.70 -9.21 14.47
CA LEU A 324 10.67 -10.00 13.24
C LEU A 324 10.48 -9.12 12.00
N LEU A 325 9.61 -8.10 12.08
CA LEU A 325 9.38 -7.18 10.97
C LEU A 325 10.65 -6.36 10.65
N ASP A 326 11.36 -5.88 11.67
CA ASP A 326 12.62 -5.15 11.54
C ASP A 326 13.72 -6.04 10.93
N GLU A 327 13.83 -7.29 11.39
CA GLU A 327 14.77 -8.26 10.83
C GLU A 327 14.50 -8.55 9.36
N VAL A 328 13.24 -8.80 8.98
CA VAL A 328 12.85 -9.06 7.58
C VAL A 328 13.09 -7.80 6.74
N SER A 329 12.70 -6.63 7.24
CA SER A 329 12.90 -5.35 6.54
C SER A 329 14.38 -5.06 6.28
N ALA A 330 15.27 -5.34 7.25
CA ALA A 330 16.71 -5.22 7.10
C ALA A 330 17.26 -6.22 6.06
N ALA A 331 16.78 -7.47 6.10
CA ALA A 331 17.21 -8.52 5.17
C ALA A 331 16.86 -8.19 3.71
N ILE A 332 15.67 -7.65 3.45
CA ILE A 332 15.20 -7.40 2.07
C ILE A 332 15.69 -6.08 1.46
N THR A 333 16.09 -5.10 2.28
CA THR A 333 16.64 -3.82 1.80
C THR A 333 18.15 -3.83 1.63
N GLY A 334 18.84 -4.59 2.48
CA GLY A 334 20.29 -4.63 2.53
C GLY A 334 20.93 -3.33 3.07
N PRO A 335 22.16 -3.41 3.62
CA PRO A 335 22.84 -2.25 4.16
C PRO A 335 23.35 -1.31 3.07
N VAL A 336 23.54 -0.03 3.42
CA VAL A 336 24.36 0.88 2.62
C VAL A 336 25.81 0.68 3.06
N THR A 337 26.65 0.20 2.15
CA THR A 337 28.04 -0.16 2.46
C THR A 337 29.04 0.89 1.95
N GLY A 338 30.23 0.93 2.56
CA GLY A 338 31.34 1.79 2.13
C GLY A 338 32.65 1.50 2.85
N GLY A 339 33.69 1.13 2.11
CA GLY A 339 35.00 0.77 2.68
C GLY A 339 34.99 -0.55 3.45
N ILE A 340 35.98 -0.72 4.33
CA ILE A 340 36.12 -1.88 5.22
C ILE A 340 36.10 -1.45 6.70
N ASP A 341 35.62 -2.33 7.57
CA ASP A 341 35.65 -2.15 9.02
C ASP A 341 37.01 -2.56 9.62
N SER A 342 37.17 -2.44 10.93
CA SER A 342 38.40 -2.82 11.64
C SER A 342 38.74 -4.30 11.56
N GLU A 343 37.78 -5.15 11.16
CA GLU A 343 37.96 -6.60 10.98
C GLU A 343 38.18 -6.96 9.50
N GLY A 344 38.27 -5.97 8.60
CA GLY A 344 38.46 -6.18 7.17
C GLY A 344 37.19 -6.62 6.43
N ARG A 345 36.03 -6.60 7.07
CA ARG A 345 34.73 -6.87 6.43
C ARG A 345 34.21 -5.59 5.78
N THR A 346 33.28 -5.71 4.83
CA THR A 346 32.60 -4.55 4.25
C THR A 346 31.89 -3.75 5.34
N ALA A 347 32.24 -2.47 5.51
CA ALA A 347 31.63 -1.63 6.53
C ALA A 347 30.22 -1.19 6.11
N VAL A 348 29.30 -1.20 7.09
CA VAL A 348 27.96 -0.61 6.98
C VAL A 348 28.04 0.86 7.37
N VAL A 349 27.74 1.73 6.42
CA VAL A 349 27.81 3.19 6.59
C VAL A 349 26.44 3.85 6.52
N GLY A 350 25.36 3.07 6.41
CA GLY A 350 24.02 3.61 6.30
C GLY A 350 22.95 2.57 6.03
N ARG A 351 21.74 3.05 5.73
CA ARG A 351 20.56 2.22 5.53
C ARG A 351 19.52 2.93 4.66
N VAL A 352 18.56 2.15 4.15
CA VAL A 352 17.29 2.69 3.65
C VAL A 352 16.39 2.92 4.85
N ILE A 353 15.71 4.07 4.89
CA ILE A 353 14.70 4.40 5.90
C ILE A 353 13.39 4.75 5.22
N VAL A 354 12.30 4.61 5.98
CA VAL A 354 10.97 5.07 5.59
C VAL A 354 10.98 6.59 5.41
N GLY A 355 10.31 7.08 4.37
CA GLY A 355 10.24 8.49 4.01
C GLY A 355 9.31 9.27 4.93
N GLU A 356 9.43 10.61 4.91
CA GLU A 356 8.66 11.47 5.82
C GLU A 356 7.14 11.32 5.68
N ASP A 357 6.63 11.15 4.45
CA ASP A 357 5.19 10.99 4.21
C ASP A 357 4.65 9.67 4.78
N VAL A 358 5.43 8.58 4.67
CA VAL A 358 5.06 7.29 5.23
C VAL A 358 5.22 7.29 6.75
N ALA A 359 6.26 7.94 7.27
CA ALA A 359 6.52 8.04 8.71
C ALA A 359 5.40 8.82 9.45
N ARG A 360 4.80 9.82 8.80
CA ARG A 360 3.69 10.62 9.35
C ARG A 360 2.36 9.86 9.49
N ILE A 361 2.21 8.73 8.80
CA ILE A 361 1.02 7.89 8.95
C ILE A 361 1.05 7.26 10.35
N ARG A 362 0.00 7.49 11.14
CA ARG A 362 -0.17 6.84 12.45
C ARG A 362 -0.55 5.38 12.27
N GLN A 363 -0.05 4.50 13.12
CA GLN A 363 -0.40 3.09 13.08
C GLN A 363 -1.86 2.90 13.53
N GLU A 364 -2.63 2.02 12.88
CA GLU A 364 -3.93 1.59 13.38
C GLU A 364 -3.74 0.96 14.76
N GLY A 365 -4.26 1.64 15.79
CA GLY A 365 -3.98 1.34 17.20
C GLY A 365 -3.29 2.50 17.95
N GLU A 366 -2.57 3.38 17.25
CA GLU A 366 -2.12 4.70 17.76
C GLU A 366 -3.22 5.76 17.66
N SER A 367 -4.48 5.35 17.45
CA SER A 367 -5.64 6.20 17.68
C SER A 367 -5.85 6.36 19.17
N LEU A 368 -5.16 7.34 19.76
CA LEU A 368 -5.75 8.07 20.87
C LEU A 368 -6.87 8.94 20.30
N MET A 369 -8.02 8.30 20.06
CA MET A 369 -9.28 8.94 19.68
C MET A 369 -9.14 9.99 18.57
N ALA A 370 -8.96 9.58 17.32
CA ALA A 370 -9.36 10.44 16.21
C ALA A 370 -10.84 10.81 16.42
N ILE A 371 -11.12 12.06 16.81
CA ILE A 371 -12.47 12.54 17.07
C ILE A 371 -13.23 12.47 15.75
N ARG A 372 -14.17 11.53 15.67
CA ARG A 372 -15.08 11.40 14.54
C ARG A 372 -15.84 12.72 14.40
N ARG A 373 -15.49 13.51 13.38
CA ARG A 373 -16.20 14.75 13.03
C ARG A 373 -17.67 14.45 12.83
N ARG A 374 -18.54 15.22 13.49
CA ARG A 374 -20.00 15.08 13.37
C ARG A 374 -20.57 16.13 12.44
N ILE A 375 -19.86 17.25 12.28
CA ILE A 375 -20.27 18.35 11.41
C ILE A 375 -19.49 18.25 10.11
N ASP A 376 -20.22 18.33 8.99
CA ASP A 376 -19.61 18.42 7.67
C ASP A 376 -18.72 19.68 7.59
N PRO A 377 -17.45 19.59 7.15
CA PRO A 377 -16.54 20.73 7.16
C PRO A 377 -17.03 21.94 6.34
N ASP A 378 -17.78 21.72 5.26
CA ASP A 378 -18.31 22.81 4.45
C ASP A 378 -19.54 23.44 5.15
N GLU A 379 -20.41 22.63 5.76
CA GLU A 379 -21.53 23.13 6.59
C GLU A 379 -21.03 23.96 7.77
N GLY A 380 -20.03 23.45 8.49
CA GLY A 380 -19.44 24.11 9.66
C GLY A 380 -18.74 25.42 9.29
N ARG A 381 -18.00 25.43 8.18
CA ARG A 381 -17.33 26.64 7.67
C ARG A 381 -18.33 27.70 7.23
N ASN A 382 -19.38 27.31 6.49
CA ASN A 382 -20.44 28.25 6.09
C ASN A 382 -21.12 28.88 7.31
N ALA A 383 -21.40 28.10 8.36
CA ALA A 383 -21.99 28.62 9.59
C ALA A 383 -21.06 29.61 10.32
N LEU A 384 -19.74 29.36 10.32
CA LEU A 384 -18.75 30.27 10.89
C LEU A 384 -18.65 31.58 10.11
N GLU A 385 -18.59 31.51 8.77
CA GLU A 385 -18.59 32.69 7.89
C GLU A 385 -19.88 33.52 8.04
N MET A 386 -21.03 32.85 8.15
CA MET A 386 -22.31 33.50 8.42
C MET A 386 -22.30 34.21 9.79
N TRP A 387 -21.76 33.58 10.84
CA TRP A 387 -21.65 34.23 12.15
C TRP A 387 -20.77 35.48 12.10
N VAL A 388 -19.59 35.41 11.44
CA VAL A 388 -18.70 36.58 11.28
C VAL A 388 -19.39 37.70 10.49
N ALA A 389 -20.18 37.38 9.47
CA ALA A 389 -20.95 38.39 8.73
C ALA A 389 -22.03 39.09 9.59
N HIS A 390 -22.45 38.50 10.70
CA HIS A 390 -23.42 39.06 11.65
C HIS A 390 -22.76 39.65 12.91
N SER A 391 -21.42 39.64 13.02
CA SER A 391 -20.70 40.31 14.11
C SER A 391 -20.43 41.80 13.85
N ASP A 392 -20.79 42.31 12.66
CA ASP A 392 -20.74 43.75 12.36
C ASP A 392 -21.75 44.54 13.21
N ALA A 393 -21.36 45.72 13.69
CA ALA A 393 -22.12 46.51 14.68
C ALA A 393 -23.55 46.90 14.25
N ASP A 394 -23.87 46.82 12.95
CA ASP A 394 -25.18 47.15 12.36
C ASP A 394 -26.00 45.90 11.94
N ALA A 395 -25.47 44.68 12.11
CA ALA A 395 -26.14 43.45 11.74
C ALA A 395 -26.99 42.88 12.90
N ALA A 396 -28.10 42.22 12.56
CA ALA A 396 -28.85 41.46 13.56
C ALA A 396 -28.00 40.26 14.04
N PRO A 397 -28.10 39.81 15.30
CA PRO A 397 -27.36 38.64 15.77
C PRO A 397 -27.67 37.40 14.95
N ALA A 398 -26.66 36.57 14.69
CA ALA A 398 -26.85 35.28 14.03
C ALA A 398 -27.88 34.41 14.78
N ASP A 399 -28.66 33.62 14.05
CA ASP A 399 -29.64 32.74 14.67
C ASP A 399 -28.96 31.64 15.51
N ARG A 400 -29.74 31.04 16.41
CA ARG A 400 -29.26 30.04 17.37
C ARG A 400 -28.66 28.80 16.69
N GLN A 401 -29.15 28.42 15.51
CA GLN A 401 -28.67 27.24 14.79
C GLN A 401 -27.30 27.52 14.17
N THR A 402 -27.13 28.67 13.51
CA THR A 402 -25.86 29.16 12.97
C THR A 402 -24.80 29.24 14.07
N LEU A 403 -25.14 29.86 15.22
CA LEU A 403 -24.26 29.94 16.37
C LEU A 403 -23.86 28.55 16.91
N ALA A 404 -24.83 27.64 17.07
CA ALA A 404 -24.58 26.29 17.58
C ALA A 404 -23.68 25.46 16.65
N THR A 405 -23.91 25.54 15.33
CA THR A 405 -23.12 24.84 14.32
C THR A 405 -21.69 25.38 14.29
N ALA A 406 -21.51 26.71 14.27
CA ALA A 406 -20.19 27.34 14.28
C ALA A 406 -19.37 26.97 15.52
N VAL A 407 -19.98 27.00 16.71
CA VAL A 407 -19.30 26.62 17.98
C VAL A 407 -18.88 25.15 17.96
N ARG A 408 -19.79 24.24 17.62
CA ARG A 408 -19.48 22.80 17.62
C ARG A 408 -18.43 22.45 16.57
N PHE A 409 -18.52 23.06 15.39
CA PHE A 409 -17.55 22.87 14.32
C PHE A 409 -16.15 23.34 14.76
N THR A 410 -16.04 24.54 15.33
CA THR A 410 -14.76 25.08 15.78
C THR A 410 -14.16 24.32 16.97
N LEU A 411 -14.99 23.73 17.84
CA LEU A 411 -14.54 22.79 18.88
C LEU A 411 -14.00 21.49 18.28
N GLU A 412 -14.66 20.93 17.25
CA GLU A 412 -14.15 19.76 16.51
C GLU A 412 -12.85 20.10 15.75
N GLU A 413 -12.75 21.30 15.19
CA GLU A 413 -11.54 21.80 14.53
C GLU A 413 -10.36 21.97 15.50
N LEU A 414 -10.57 22.59 16.67
CA LEU A 414 -9.51 22.70 17.68
C LEU A 414 -9.00 21.31 18.07
N ALA A 415 -9.91 20.39 18.33
CA ALA A 415 -9.56 19.05 18.76
C ALA A 415 -8.90 18.21 17.66
N SER A 416 -9.25 18.48 16.40
CA SER A 416 -8.62 17.88 15.22
C SER A 416 -7.23 18.46 14.93
N ARG A 417 -6.98 19.75 15.18
CA ARG A 417 -5.68 20.40 14.93
C ARG A 417 -4.70 20.25 16.08
N ALA A 418 -5.22 20.20 17.31
CA ALA A 418 -4.46 20.06 18.54
C ALA A 418 -4.91 18.78 19.26
N GLU A 419 -4.63 17.62 18.67
CA GLU A 419 -5.12 16.35 19.21
C GLU A 419 -4.55 16.02 20.60
N GLY A 420 -5.42 15.62 21.51
CA GLY A 420 -5.04 15.14 22.82
C GLY A 420 -6.20 15.18 23.82
N ASN A 421 -5.89 14.88 25.08
CA ASN A 421 -6.88 14.79 26.16
C ASN A 421 -6.40 15.48 27.43
N SER A 422 -5.45 16.41 27.31
CA SER A 422 -4.84 17.08 28.46
C SER A 422 -5.65 18.30 28.90
N VAL A 423 -6.38 18.93 27.98
CA VAL A 423 -7.15 20.15 28.20
C VAL A 423 -8.58 19.94 27.72
N GLU A 424 -9.56 20.34 28.52
CA GLU A 424 -10.98 20.29 28.17
C GLU A 424 -11.50 21.71 27.93
N VAL A 425 -12.05 21.96 26.74
CA VAL A 425 -12.63 23.26 26.36
C VAL A 425 -14.15 23.14 26.36
N ARG A 426 -14.82 24.00 27.13
CA ARG A 426 -16.27 23.99 27.36
C ARG A 426 -16.90 25.28 26.87
N VAL A 427 -17.91 25.15 26.01
CA VAL A 427 -18.68 26.29 25.48
C VAL A 427 -20.17 25.99 25.68
N PRO A 428 -20.70 26.16 26.91
CA PRO A 428 -22.09 25.87 27.21
C PRO A 428 -23.06 26.84 26.49
N PRO A 429 -24.25 26.37 26.06
CA PRO A 429 -24.76 24.98 26.15
C PRO A 429 -24.40 24.12 24.93
N PHE A 430 -23.46 24.53 24.08
CA PHE A 430 -23.33 24.01 22.72
C PHE A 430 -22.42 22.79 22.58
N GLY A 431 -21.33 22.74 23.34
CA GLY A 431 -20.39 21.63 23.26
C GLY A 431 -19.23 21.68 24.24
N VAL A 432 -18.52 20.55 24.28
CA VAL A 432 -17.26 20.36 24.99
C VAL A 432 -16.35 19.54 24.09
N THR A 433 -15.06 19.82 24.12
CA THR A 433 -14.05 19.01 23.44
C THR A 433 -12.82 18.83 24.31
N GLN A 434 -12.02 17.81 24.01
CA GLN A 434 -10.71 17.62 24.61
C GLN A 434 -9.64 17.79 23.55
N CYS A 435 -8.55 18.46 23.91
CA CYS A 435 -7.45 18.78 23.02
C CYS A 435 -6.11 18.79 23.78
N ILE A 436 -5.05 19.01 23.02
CA ILE A 436 -3.65 19.18 23.45
C ILE A 436 -3.04 17.90 24.03
N PRO A 437 -1.91 17.42 23.49
CA PRO A 437 -1.30 16.16 23.95
C PRO A 437 -0.74 16.30 25.36
N GLY A 438 -0.85 15.24 26.16
CA GLY A 438 -0.39 15.31 27.54
C GLY A 438 -0.75 14.17 28.47
N PRO A 439 -0.10 14.12 29.65
CA PRO A 439 -0.54 13.25 30.72
C PRO A 439 -1.95 13.65 31.18
N ARG A 440 -2.84 12.66 31.30
CA ARG A 440 -4.13 12.86 31.96
C ARG A 440 -3.88 13.30 33.41
N HIS A 441 -4.75 14.16 33.91
CA HIS A 441 -4.78 14.50 35.33
C HIS A 441 -4.83 13.21 36.18
N THR A 442 -3.89 13.07 37.11
CA THR A 442 -3.86 12.02 38.15
C THR A 442 -4.28 12.60 39.48
N ARG A 443 -5.03 11.82 40.29
CA ARG A 443 -5.66 12.25 41.55
C ARG A 443 -4.79 13.22 42.37
N GLY A 444 -5.09 14.52 42.33
CA GLY A 444 -4.45 15.55 43.16
C GLY A 444 -4.07 16.86 42.45
N THR A 445 -4.17 16.97 41.12
CA THR A 445 -3.92 18.23 40.37
C THR A 445 -5.21 18.75 39.72
N PRO A 446 -5.58 20.03 39.78
CA PRO A 446 -6.82 20.49 39.14
C PRO A 446 -6.81 20.14 37.62
N PRO A 447 -7.94 19.66 37.05
CA PRO A 447 -8.01 19.33 35.62
C PRO A 447 -7.76 20.59 34.79
N ASN A 448 -7.09 20.47 33.64
CA ASN A 448 -6.93 21.61 32.75
C ASN A 448 -8.24 21.86 32.02
N VAL A 449 -8.94 22.93 32.36
CA VAL A 449 -10.25 23.28 31.82
C VAL A 449 -10.23 24.73 31.36
N VAL A 450 -10.76 24.97 30.16
CA VAL A 450 -11.08 26.30 29.63
C VAL A 450 -12.59 26.35 29.46
N GLU A 451 -13.25 27.33 30.05
CA GLU A 451 -14.70 27.53 29.93
C GLU A 451 -15.00 28.97 29.55
N THR A 452 -15.85 29.15 28.53
CA THR A 452 -16.25 30.49 28.06
C THR A 452 -17.61 30.47 27.35
N SER A 453 -18.13 31.65 27.03
CA SER A 453 -19.38 31.81 26.28
C SER A 453 -19.17 31.55 24.79
N ALA A 454 -20.25 31.23 24.07
CA ALA A 454 -20.22 31.01 22.63
C ALA A 454 -19.68 32.19 21.82
N GLN A 455 -20.03 33.41 22.24
CA GLN A 455 -19.60 34.63 21.56
C GLN A 455 -18.09 34.82 21.70
N VAL A 456 -17.60 34.78 22.93
CA VAL A 456 -16.16 34.93 23.24
C VAL A 456 -15.34 33.80 22.61
N TRP A 457 -15.83 32.57 22.63
CA TRP A 457 -15.18 31.44 21.93
C TRP A 457 -14.99 31.72 20.44
N LEU A 458 -16.04 32.19 19.75
CA LEU A 458 -15.97 32.46 18.32
C LEU A 458 -15.08 33.67 17.99
N GLU A 459 -15.08 34.70 18.84
CA GLU A 459 -14.15 35.83 18.73
C GLU A 459 -12.69 35.39 18.84
N ILE A 460 -12.39 34.46 19.77
CA ILE A 460 -11.04 33.90 19.95
C ILE A 460 -10.63 33.06 18.73
N VAL A 461 -11.45 32.11 18.30
CA VAL A 461 -11.05 31.20 17.19
C VAL A 461 -11.03 31.87 15.82
N THR A 462 -11.63 33.05 15.67
CA THR A 462 -11.57 33.88 14.45
C THR A 462 -10.57 35.04 14.54
N GLY A 463 -9.88 35.18 15.67
CA GLY A 463 -8.83 36.19 15.88
C GLY A 463 -9.33 37.60 16.13
N GLN A 464 -10.63 37.78 16.43
CA GLN A 464 -11.21 39.07 16.83
C GLN A 464 -10.81 39.47 18.26
N THR A 465 -10.47 38.50 19.11
CA THR A 465 -9.95 38.73 20.46
C THR A 465 -8.85 37.71 20.77
N GLU A 466 -7.76 38.16 21.40
CA GLU A 466 -6.69 37.24 21.83
C GLU A 466 -7.12 36.47 23.09
N PHE A 467 -6.78 35.17 23.15
CA PHE A 467 -7.10 34.32 24.31
C PHE A 467 -6.57 34.90 25.63
N SER A 468 -5.34 35.42 25.62
CA SER A 468 -4.68 36.04 26.77
C SER A 468 -5.41 37.31 27.25
N ALA A 469 -5.97 38.09 26.33
CA ALA A 469 -6.77 39.27 26.65
C ALA A 469 -8.12 38.89 27.28
N ALA A 470 -8.82 37.93 26.68
CA ALA A 470 -10.09 37.42 27.21
C ALA A 470 -9.93 36.81 28.62
N LEU A 471 -8.80 36.12 28.86
CA LEU A 471 -8.45 35.60 30.18
C LEU A 471 -8.19 36.72 31.19
N ALA A 472 -7.45 37.78 30.79
CA ALA A 472 -7.16 38.91 31.66
C ALA A 472 -8.42 39.72 32.04
N GLU A 473 -9.40 39.79 31.14
CA GLU A 473 -10.70 40.45 31.35
C GLU A 473 -11.71 39.58 32.13
N GLY A 474 -11.40 38.30 32.34
CA GLY A 474 -12.28 37.36 33.04
C GLY A 474 -13.46 36.87 32.20
N SER A 475 -13.42 37.03 30.88
CA SER A 475 -14.41 36.48 29.94
C SER A 475 -14.14 35.02 29.56
N VAL A 476 -12.96 34.51 29.92
CA VAL A 476 -12.57 33.09 29.89
C VAL A 476 -12.16 32.65 31.30
N ASP A 477 -12.68 31.52 31.77
CA ASP A 477 -12.18 30.83 32.96
C ASP A 477 -11.22 29.72 32.55
N ALA A 478 -9.95 29.81 32.96
CA ALA A 478 -8.92 28.81 32.67
C ALA A 478 -8.31 28.28 33.98
N SER A 479 -8.47 26.98 34.22
CA SER A 479 -7.99 26.30 35.42
C SER A 479 -7.01 25.20 35.05
N GLY A 480 -5.88 25.09 35.75
CA GLY A 480 -4.83 24.09 35.51
C GLY A 480 -3.61 24.65 34.76
N THR A 481 -2.44 24.06 35.00
CA THR A 481 -1.15 24.58 34.52
C THR A 481 -0.95 24.49 33.00
N ARG A 482 -1.87 23.84 32.29
CA ARG A 482 -1.85 23.68 30.83
C ARG A 482 -3.11 24.21 30.14
N ALA A 483 -3.95 24.97 30.85
CA ALA A 483 -5.17 25.56 30.30
C ALA A 483 -4.93 26.81 29.45
N ASP A 484 -3.68 27.09 29.07
CA ASP A 484 -3.36 28.10 28.08
C ASP A 484 -3.41 27.47 26.69
N ILE A 485 -4.34 27.95 25.86
CA ILE A 485 -4.53 27.49 24.49
C ILE A 485 -4.08 28.53 23.45
N SER A 486 -3.38 29.58 23.87
CA SER A 486 -2.98 30.71 22.99
C SER A 486 -2.21 30.27 21.75
N ASP A 487 -1.37 29.23 21.85
CA ASP A 487 -0.60 28.70 20.71
C ASP A 487 -1.45 27.91 19.69
N PHE A 488 -2.72 27.64 20.02
CA PHE A 488 -3.64 26.82 19.22
C PHE A 488 -4.83 27.61 18.66
N VAL A 489 -4.93 28.91 18.97
CA VAL A 489 -5.95 29.84 18.46
C VAL A 489 -5.29 31.14 18.00
N PRO A 490 -5.83 31.86 16.99
CA PRO A 490 -7.08 31.57 16.28
C PRO A 490 -6.98 30.36 15.35
N LEU A 491 -8.12 29.72 15.09
CA LEU A 491 -8.23 28.62 14.13
C LEU A 491 -8.37 29.13 12.69
N TYR A 492 -8.87 30.35 12.53
CA TYR A 492 -9.08 31.01 11.25
C TYR A 492 -8.72 32.48 11.37
N THR A 493 -8.09 33.02 10.34
CA THR A 493 -7.82 34.45 10.19
C THR A 493 -8.97 35.14 9.45
N SER A 494 -9.14 36.45 9.65
CA SER A 494 -10.14 37.25 8.92
C SER A 494 -9.96 37.14 7.39
N ALA A 495 -8.71 37.09 6.91
CA ALA A 495 -8.40 36.93 5.50
C ALA A 495 -8.84 35.57 4.90
N GLU A 496 -8.78 34.50 5.70
CA GLU A 496 -9.23 33.16 5.27
C GLU A 496 -10.75 33.05 5.19
N LEU A 497 -11.49 33.87 5.94
CA LEU A 497 -12.95 33.91 5.95
C LEU A 497 -13.52 34.91 4.91
N GLU A 498 -12.73 35.91 4.47
CA GLU A 498 -13.13 36.90 3.47
C GLU A 498 -12.87 36.47 2.00
N GLY A 499 -11.90 35.59 1.77
CA GLY A 499 -11.37 35.23 0.44
C GLY A 499 -12.29 34.47 -0.53
N ARG A 500 -13.60 34.38 -0.25
CA ARG A 500 -14.60 33.70 -1.10
C ARG A 500 -15.89 34.49 -1.37
N ARG A 501 -15.99 35.76 -0.94
CA ARG A 501 -17.14 36.62 -1.29
C ARG A 501 -17.18 36.98 -2.77
#